data_AF-A0A9U8E9Q8-F1
#
_entry.id   AF-A0A9U8E9Q8-F1
#
_cell.length_a   1.000
_cell.length_b   1.000
_cell.length_c   1.000
_cell.angle_alpha   90.00
_cell.angle_beta   90.00
_cell.angle_gamma   90.00
#
_symmetry.space_group_name_H-M   'P 1'
#
loop_
_entity.id
_entity.type
_entity.pdbx_description
1 polymer ?
#
loop_
_entity_poly.entity_id
_entity_poly.type
_entity_poly.pdbx_seq_one_letter_code
_entity_poly.pdbx_strand_id
1 'polypeptide(L)'
;MASLLHAFVCLLFVLVYGDERVDDTFYVKPGAGTLSVQYELKNYLCKFTYTAQGGTHEAWTISLEIMDGGNSVMCTVERSIPSYLFFQDFKLELTGPLVAITEVDVKDSQRDGKSLQKDEYKLEKNSISSIAGKFKNHLEKVAVYSPLSHSDL
;
A
#
# COMPACT_ATOMS: atom_id res chain seq x y z
N MET A 1 -6.95 -63.71 -18.98
CA MET A 1 -7.40 -62.45 -19.61
C MET A 1 -7.70 -61.48 -18.49
N ALA A 2 -6.87 -60.44 -18.35
CA ALA A 2 -6.83 -59.56 -17.19
C ALA A 2 -7.92 -58.49 -17.25
N SER A 3 -8.51 -58.23 -16.09
CA SER A 3 -9.57 -57.26 -15.80
C SER A 3 -9.09 -55.82 -16.00
N LEU A 4 -9.79 -55.04 -16.83
CA LEU A 4 -9.58 -53.60 -16.98
C LEU A 4 -10.36 -52.84 -15.90
N LEU A 5 -9.68 -52.44 -14.83
CA LEU A 5 -10.17 -51.45 -13.89
C LEU A 5 -9.74 -50.05 -14.40
N HIS A 6 -10.67 -49.32 -15.01
CA HIS A 6 -10.44 -47.91 -15.39
C HIS A 6 -10.57 -47.04 -14.14
N ALA A 7 -9.44 -46.66 -13.55
CA ALA A 7 -9.38 -45.60 -12.55
C ALA A 7 -9.65 -44.26 -13.26
N PHE A 8 -10.86 -43.73 -13.10
CA PHE A 8 -11.20 -42.38 -13.51
C PHE A 8 -10.54 -41.41 -12.51
N VAL A 9 -9.29 -41.02 -12.79
CA VAL A 9 -8.58 -40.01 -12.02
C VAL A 9 -9.20 -38.65 -12.36
N CYS A 10 -10.15 -38.20 -11.56
CA CYS A 10 -10.58 -36.81 -11.54
C CYS A 10 -9.39 -35.95 -11.09
N LEU A 11 -8.64 -35.42 -12.05
CA LEU A 11 -7.75 -34.29 -11.81
C LEU A 11 -8.63 -33.09 -11.42
N LEU A 12 -8.84 -32.91 -10.12
CA LEU A 12 -9.26 -31.65 -9.55
C LEU A 12 -8.12 -30.65 -9.77
N PHE A 13 -8.14 -29.96 -10.90
CA PHE A 13 -7.37 -28.73 -11.09
C PHE A 13 -7.94 -27.69 -10.14
N VAL A 14 -7.42 -27.64 -8.91
CA VAL A 14 -7.64 -26.52 -8.01
C VAL A 14 -6.93 -25.34 -8.65
N LEU A 15 -7.69 -24.44 -9.28
CA LEU A 15 -7.18 -23.13 -9.69
C LEU A 15 -6.90 -22.36 -8.41
N VAL A 16 -5.67 -22.44 -7.91
CA VAL A 16 -5.16 -21.51 -6.93
C VAL A 16 -4.98 -20.17 -7.66
N TYR A 17 -5.98 -19.30 -7.58
CA TYR A 17 -5.80 -17.89 -7.91
C TYR A 17 -4.87 -17.33 -6.83
N GLY A 18 -3.58 -17.22 -7.16
CA GLY A 18 -2.60 -16.54 -6.32
C GLY A 18 -2.88 -15.04 -6.32
N ASP A 19 -2.68 -14.40 -5.19
CA ASP A 19 -2.70 -12.94 -5.10
C ASP A 19 -1.58 -12.36 -5.99
N GLU A 20 -1.90 -11.29 -6.71
CA GLU A 20 -0.94 -10.60 -7.57
C GLU A 20 -0.34 -9.41 -6.83
N ARG A 21 0.97 -9.28 -6.90
CA ARG A 21 1.72 -8.28 -6.13
C ARG A 21 2.87 -7.73 -6.93
N VAL A 22 3.13 -6.43 -6.77
CA VAL A 22 4.40 -5.79 -7.14
C VAL A 22 5.00 -5.16 -5.88
N ASP A 23 6.30 -5.36 -5.70
CA ASP A 23 7.11 -4.76 -4.66
C ASP A 23 8.33 -4.10 -5.30
N ASP A 24 8.63 -2.87 -4.89
CA ASP A 24 9.89 -2.24 -5.26
C ASP A 24 10.46 -1.38 -4.13
N THR A 25 11.79 -1.23 -4.14
CA THR A 25 12.53 -0.38 -3.22
C THR A 25 12.87 0.94 -3.90
N PHE A 26 12.53 2.06 -3.23
CA PHE A 26 12.92 3.39 -3.67
C PHE A 26 13.62 4.15 -2.55
N TYR A 27 14.30 5.24 -2.89
CA TYR A 27 14.93 6.11 -1.91
C TYR A 27 14.10 7.38 -1.70
N VAL A 28 13.71 7.63 -0.45
CA VAL A 28 13.21 8.94 -0.02
C VAL A 28 14.40 9.91 0.00
N LYS A 29 14.32 10.97 -0.82
CA LYS A 29 15.40 11.95 -1.01
C LYS A 29 15.04 13.27 -0.31
N PRO A 30 15.57 13.54 0.89
CA PRO A 30 15.34 14.82 1.56
C PRO A 30 15.95 16.00 0.79
N GLY A 31 15.36 17.19 0.94
CA GLY A 31 15.89 18.45 0.42
C GLY A 31 15.68 18.68 -1.08
N ALA A 32 15.06 17.75 -1.80
CA ALA A 32 14.85 17.83 -3.25
C ALA A 32 13.51 18.48 -3.68
N GLY A 33 12.79 19.09 -2.73
CA GLY A 33 11.41 19.55 -2.94
C GLY A 33 10.41 18.40 -2.91
N THR A 34 9.27 18.59 -3.56
CA THR A 34 8.21 17.57 -3.65
C THR A 34 8.54 16.54 -4.71
N LEU A 35 8.58 15.27 -4.33
CA LEU A 35 8.85 14.13 -5.21
C LEU A 35 7.69 13.15 -5.20
N SER A 36 7.57 12.36 -6.27
CA SER A 36 6.62 11.25 -6.34
C SER A 36 7.30 9.97 -6.84
N VAL A 37 6.80 8.84 -6.36
CA VAL A 37 7.06 7.50 -6.89
C VAL A 37 5.72 6.83 -7.16
N GLN A 38 5.62 6.01 -8.20
CA GLN A 38 4.38 5.32 -8.53
C GLN A 38 4.63 3.95 -9.14
N TYR A 39 3.70 3.02 -8.89
CA TYR A 39 3.70 1.68 -9.45
C TYR A 39 2.31 1.32 -9.94
N GLU A 40 2.28 0.52 -11.00
CA GLU A 40 1.07 0.04 -11.64
C GLU A 40 1.03 -1.47 -11.55
N LEU A 41 -0.15 -2.00 -11.20
CA LEU A 41 -0.45 -3.43 -11.26
C LEU A 41 -1.80 -3.58 -11.96
N LYS A 42 -1.78 -4.15 -13.16
CA LYS A 42 -2.93 -4.20 -14.08
C LYS A 42 -3.51 -2.80 -14.35
N ASN A 43 -4.67 -2.51 -13.75
CA ASN A 43 -5.47 -1.31 -13.90
C ASN A 43 -5.51 -0.47 -12.61
N TYR A 44 -4.65 -0.80 -11.65
CA TYR A 44 -4.48 -0.05 -10.40
C TYR A 44 -3.14 0.67 -10.40
N LEU A 45 -3.15 1.91 -9.93
CA LEU A 45 -1.98 2.75 -9.73
C LEU A 45 -1.90 3.11 -8.26
N CYS A 46 -0.74 2.84 -7.66
CA CYS A 46 -0.37 3.42 -6.38
C CYS A 46 0.69 4.50 -6.58
N LYS A 47 0.43 5.70 -6.04
CA LYS A 47 1.34 6.84 -6.13
C LYS A 47 1.58 7.44 -4.75
N PHE A 48 2.85 7.54 -4.37
CA PHE A 48 3.28 8.19 -3.16
C PHE A 48 4.00 9.49 -3.48
N THR A 49 3.50 10.59 -2.93
CA THR A 49 4.07 11.93 -3.05
C THR A 49 4.52 12.40 -1.68
N TYR A 50 5.70 12.99 -1.58
CA TYR A 50 6.24 13.46 -0.31
C TYR A 50 7.14 14.67 -0.49
N THR A 51 7.28 15.42 0.60
CA THR A 51 8.33 16.43 0.78
C THR A 51 9.02 16.13 2.11
N ALA A 52 10.34 15.96 2.10
CA ALA A 52 11.10 15.57 3.29
C ALA A 52 12.40 16.38 3.46
N GLN A 53 12.86 16.48 4.71
CA GLN A 53 14.14 17.07 5.11
C GLN A 53 14.94 16.05 5.94
N GLY A 54 16.27 16.14 5.89
CA GLY A 54 17.17 15.20 6.55
C GLY A 54 18.58 15.21 5.94
N GLY A 55 19.49 14.45 6.54
CA GLY A 55 20.91 14.43 6.14
C GLY A 55 21.27 13.38 5.08
N THR A 56 20.45 12.35 4.92
CA THR A 56 20.76 11.15 4.11
C THR A 56 19.51 10.58 3.49
N HIS A 57 19.66 9.89 2.35
CA HIS A 57 18.55 9.16 1.73
C HIS A 57 18.17 7.94 2.59
N GLU A 58 16.90 7.58 2.58
CA GLU A 58 16.41 6.35 3.22
C GLU A 58 15.81 5.42 2.18
N ALA A 59 16.14 4.12 2.25
CA ALA A 59 15.47 3.09 1.46
C ALA A 59 14.08 2.79 2.07
N TRP A 60 13.06 2.79 1.22
CA TRP A 60 11.66 2.54 1.52
C TRP A 60 11.12 1.53 0.51
N THR A 61 10.08 0.80 0.89
CA THR A 61 9.38 -0.14 0.00
C THR A 61 8.03 0.43 -0.35
N ILE A 62 7.60 0.19 -1.58
CA ILE A 62 6.22 0.35 -2.01
C ILE A 62 5.71 -0.96 -2.59
N SER A 63 4.53 -1.35 -2.15
CA SER A 63 3.87 -2.60 -2.48
C SER A 63 2.47 -2.30 -2.97
N LEU A 64 2.07 -2.89 -4.10
CA LEU A 64 0.70 -2.85 -4.60
C LEU A 64 0.23 -4.28 -4.84
N GLU A 65 -0.88 -4.64 -4.19
CA GLU A 65 -1.36 -6.01 -4.06
C GLU A 65 -2.83 -6.10 -4.44
N ILE A 66 -3.18 -7.02 -5.34
CA ILE A 66 -4.55 -7.43 -5.63
C ILE A 66 -4.78 -8.76 -4.93
N MET A 67 -5.70 -8.77 -3.96
CA MET A 67 -5.89 -9.87 -3.04
C MET A 67 -7.31 -10.46 -3.16
N ASP A 68 -7.56 -11.54 -2.43
CA ASP A 68 -8.89 -12.17 -2.28
C ASP A 68 -9.50 -12.58 -3.64
N GLY A 69 -8.65 -13.05 -4.57
CA GLY A 69 -9.08 -13.40 -5.92
C GLY A 69 -9.49 -12.20 -6.78
N GLY A 70 -9.00 -10.99 -6.46
CA GLY A 70 -9.34 -9.76 -7.18
C GLY A 70 -10.44 -8.92 -6.54
N ASN A 71 -10.88 -9.27 -5.33
CA ASN A 71 -11.95 -8.57 -4.63
C ASN A 71 -11.46 -7.41 -3.76
N SER A 72 -10.15 -7.28 -3.58
CA SER A 72 -9.57 -6.17 -2.84
C SER A 72 -8.22 -5.75 -3.41
N VAL A 73 -7.83 -4.51 -3.12
CA VAL A 73 -6.53 -3.96 -3.49
C VAL A 73 -5.95 -3.21 -2.31
N MET A 74 -4.65 -3.42 -2.06
CA MET A 74 -3.90 -2.76 -1.01
C MET A 74 -2.67 -2.09 -1.59
N CYS A 75 -2.40 -0.85 -1.18
CA CYS A 75 -1.11 -0.23 -1.39
C CYS A 75 -0.46 0.11 -0.06
N THR A 76 0.82 -0.26 0.08
CA THR A 76 1.63 0.03 1.26
C THR A 76 2.90 0.76 0.84
N VAL A 77 3.26 1.81 1.58
CA VAL A 77 4.57 2.46 1.53
C VAL A 77 5.14 2.47 2.93
N GLU A 78 6.27 1.81 3.12
CA GLU A 78 6.85 1.65 4.46
C GLU A 78 8.36 1.56 4.47
N ARG A 79 8.93 1.77 5.66
CA ARG A 79 10.33 1.50 5.95
C ARG A 79 10.43 0.36 6.95
N SER A 80 11.42 -0.51 6.77
CA SER A 80 11.67 -1.67 7.65
C SER A 80 12.23 -1.30 9.03
N ILE A 81 12.76 -0.07 9.17
CA ILE A 81 13.28 0.49 10.42
C ILE A 81 12.78 1.93 10.59
N PRO A 82 12.65 2.45 11.83
CA PRO A 82 12.08 3.77 12.09
C PRO A 82 12.82 4.91 11.37
N SER A 83 12.07 5.66 10.53
CA SER A 83 12.60 6.81 9.77
C SER A 83 13.05 7.94 10.69
N TYR A 84 14.21 8.52 10.39
CA TYR A 84 14.69 9.75 11.04
C TYR A 84 14.45 11.00 10.18
N LEU A 85 13.85 10.86 9.00
CA LEU A 85 13.52 12.00 8.14
C LEU A 85 12.38 12.82 8.74
N PHE A 86 12.43 14.12 8.46
CA PHE A 86 11.37 15.07 8.76
C PHE A 86 10.47 15.21 7.53
N PHE A 87 9.30 14.56 7.53
CA PHE A 87 8.34 14.66 6.43
C PHE A 87 7.51 15.93 6.59
N GLN A 88 7.69 16.90 5.70
CA GLN A 88 6.87 18.12 5.70
C GLN A 88 5.43 17.81 5.28
N ASP A 89 5.28 16.94 4.28
CA ASP A 89 4.00 16.43 3.82
C ASP A 89 4.15 15.04 3.18
N PHE A 90 3.03 14.31 3.15
CA PHE A 90 2.89 13.09 2.36
C PHE A 90 1.47 12.98 1.77
N LYS A 91 1.36 12.24 0.65
CA LYS A 91 0.10 11.78 0.07
C LYS A 91 0.30 10.39 -0.54
N LEU A 92 -0.57 9.44 -0.20
CA LEU A 92 -0.68 8.16 -0.87
C LEU A 92 -2.00 8.13 -1.65
N GLU A 93 -1.92 7.87 -2.94
CA GLU A 93 -3.06 7.75 -3.85
C GLU A 93 -3.16 6.31 -4.34
N LEU A 94 -4.36 5.73 -4.25
CA LEU A 94 -4.68 4.45 -4.85
C LEU A 94 -5.81 4.68 -5.84
N THR A 95 -5.57 4.42 -7.11
CA THR A 95 -6.55 4.67 -8.17
C THR A 95 -6.73 3.44 -9.03
N GLY A 96 -7.92 3.28 -9.60
CA GLY A 96 -8.30 2.14 -10.42
C GLY A 96 -9.82 1.96 -10.39
N PRO A 97 -10.36 0.98 -11.12
CA PRO A 97 -11.79 0.69 -11.10
C PRO A 97 -12.27 0.34 -9.70
N LEU A 98 -13.45 0.86 -9.34
CA LEU A 98 -14.15 0.56 -8.08
C LEU A 98 -13.39 0.93 -6.79
N VAL A 99 -12.21 1.53 -6.88
CA VAL A 99 -11.45 1.95 -5.69
C VAL A 99 -12.24 2.95 -4.85
N ALA A 100 -12.41 2.57 -3.59
CA ALA A 100 -12.92 3.38 -2.50
C ALA A 100 -12.23 2.90 -1.22
N ILE A 101 -11.26 3.68 -0.73
CA ILE A 101 -10.48 3.32 0.46
C ILE A 101 -11.41 3.26 1.67
N THR A 102 -11.41 2.12 2.36
CA THR A 102 -12.20 1.89 3.57
C THR A 102 -11.33 1.79 4.82
N GLU A 103 -10.08 1.36 4.67
CA GLU A 103 -9.16 1.13 5.78
C GLU A 103 -7.78 1.72 5.48
N VAL A 104 -7.12 2.20 6.54
CA VAL A 104 -5.78 2.78 6.47
C VAL A 104 -4.94 2.34 7.67
N ASP A 105 -3.64 2.13 7.45
CA ASP A 105 -2.64 1.93 8.51
C ASP A 105 -1.50 2.94 8.30
N VAL A 106 -1.39 3.91 9.21
CA VAL A 106 -0.42 5.00 9.11
C VAL A 106 0.36 5.10 10.41
N LYS A 107 1.68 4.91 10.36
CA LYS A 107 2.54 4.79 11.55
C LYS A 107 3.53 5.92 11.67
N ASP A 108 3.73 6.36 12.91
CA ASP A 108 4.67 7.41 13.30
C ASP A 108 5.99 6.75 13.72
N SER A 109 7.10 7.13 13.08
CA SER A 109 8.42 6.55 13.33
C SER A 109 8.98 6.83 14.74
N GLN A 110 8.41 7.77 15.49
CA GLN A 110 8.86 8.11 16.85
C GLN A 110 7.95 7.57 17.95
N ARG A 111 6.94 6.76 17.63
CA ARG A 111 5.96 6.28 18.62
C ARG A 111 5.95 4.77 18.81
N ASP A 112 7.10 4.10 18.72
CA ASP A 112 7.23 2.65 18.94
C ASP A 112 6.16 1.82 18.19
N GLY A 113 5.93 2.14 16.91
CA GLY A 113 4.95 1.47 16.06
C GLY A 113 3.48 1.89 16.25
N LYS A 114 3.18 2.95 17.02
CA LYS A 114 1.82 3.50 17.13
C LYS A 114 1.42 4.29 15.88
N SER A 115 0.11 4.29 15.63
CA SER A 115 -0.48 5.02 14.51
C SER A 115 -0.46 6.54 14.70
N LEU A 116 -0.52 7.27 13.59
CA LEU A 116 -0.85 8.70 13.57
C LEU A 116 -2.25 8.91 14.14
N GLN A 117 -2.48 10.05 14.77
CA GLN A 117 -3.82 10.45 15.20
C GLN A 117 -4.67 10.81 13.99
N LYS A 118 -5.99 10.60 14.09
CA LYS A 118 -6.93 10.86 12.98
C LYS A 118 -6.96 12.32 12.52
N ASP A 119 -6.53 13.25 13.35
CA ASP A 119 -6.44 14.67 12.99
C ASP A 119 -5.12 15.04 12.30
N GLU A 120 -4.14 14.13 12.23
CA GLU A 120 -2.87 14.33 11.53
C GLU A 120 -2.96 14.07 10.01
N TYR A 121 -4.03 13.40 9.56
CA TYR A 121 -4.22 13.06 8.14
C TYR A 121 -5.68 13.23 7.70
N LYS A 122 -5.86 13.40 6.39
CA LYS A 122 -7.16 13.46 5.73
C LYS A 122 -7.31 12.23 4.84
N LEU A 123 -8.38 11.47 5.06
CA LEU A 123 -8.81 10.39 4.18
C LEU A 123 -9.84 10.92 3.18
N GLU A 124 -9.60 10.64 1.91
CA GLU A 124 -10.50 10.88 0.78
C GLU A 124 -10.83 9.54 0.10
N LYS A 125 -11.74 9.53 -0.88
CA LYS A 125 -12.20 8.30 -1.55
C LYS A 125 -11.03 7.43 -2.06
N ASN A 126 -10.00 8.04 -2.61
CA ASN A 126 -8.90 7.36 -3.30
C ASN A 126 -7.51 7.83 -2.82
N SER A 127 -7.45 8.60 -1.73
CA SER A 127 -6.17 9.05 -1.19
C SER A 127 -6.19 9.31 0.30
N ILE A 128 -5.01 9.27 0.89
CA ILE A 128 -4.72 9.76 2.23
C ILE A 128 -3.58 10.78 2.16
N SER A 129 -3.67 11.87 2.90
CA SER A 129 -2.63 12.91 2.94
C SER A 129 -2.43 13.48 4.34
N SER A 130 -1.22 13.95 4.64
CA SER A 130 -0.95 14.70 5.87
C SER A 130 -1.72 16.01 5.91
N ILE A 131 -2.19 16.42 7.10
CA ILE A 131 -2.78 17.74 7.31
C ILE A 131 -1.71 18.73 7.77
N ALA A 132 -1.53 19.81 7.00
CA ALA A 132 -0.60 20.88 7.33
C ALA A 132 -0.86 21.46 8.73
N GLY A 133 0.22 21.57 9.52
CA GLY A 133 0.17 22.08 10.88
C GLY A 133 -0.34 21.11 11.95
N LYS A 134 -0.87 19.93 11.57
CA LYS A 134 -1.29 18.88 12.51
C LYS A 134 -0.38 17.65 12.47
N PHE A 135 0.04 17.26 11.28
CA PHE A 135 0.99 16.17 11.11
C PHE A 135 2.33 16.50 11.81
N LYS A 136 2.82 15.58 12.65
CA LYS A 136 4.04 15.79 13.43
C LYS A 136 5.34 15.51 12.69
N ASN A 137 5.29 15.32 11.38
CA ASN A 137 6.45 15.17 10.49
C ASN A 137 7.22 13.85 10.62
N HIS A 138 6.62 12.84 11.27
CA HIS A 138 7.20 11.52 11.45
C HIS A 138 6.33 10.47 10.77
N LEU A 139 6.92 9.73 9.85
CA LEU A 139 6.26 8.70 9.06
C LEU A 139 7.14 7.47 9.00
N GLU A 140 6.55 6.30 9.22
CA GLU A 140 7.19 4.99 9.06
C GLU A 140 6.45 4.13 8.03
N LYS A 141 5.12 4.25 8.00
CA LYS A 141 4.24 3.50 7.11
C LYS A 141 3.03 4.34 6.75
N VAL A 142 2.59 4.23 5.51
CA VAL A 142 1.25 4.58 5.07
C VAL A 142 0.73 3.46 4.17
N ALA A 143 -0.38 2.85 4.56
CA ALA A 143 -1.05 1.83 3.79
C ALA A 143 -2.54 2.16 3.66
N VAL A 144 -3.11 1.80 2.52
CA VAL A 144 -4.52 1.97 2.20
C VAL A 144 -5.07 0.67 1.63
N TYR A 145 -6.28 0.31 2.04
CA TYR A 145 -7.00 -0.85 1.57
C TYR A 145 -8.34 -0.42 0.97
N SER A 146 -8.68 -1.02 -0.18
CA SER A 146 -9.96 -0.83 -0.85
C SER A 146 -10.56 -2.19 -1.19
N PRO A 147 -11.77 -2.51 -0.72
CA PRO A 147 -12.58 -3.53 -1.36
C PRO A 147 -12.94 -3.06 -2.77
N LEU A 148 -13.05 -4.01 -3.70
CA LEU A 148 -13.36 -3.78 -5.11
C LEU A 148 -14.75 -4.32 -5.47
N SER A 149 -15.21 -5.33 -4.74
CA SER A 149 -16.60 -5.78 -4.83
C SER A 149 -17.51 -4.83 -4.04
N HIS A 150 -18.69 -4.55 -4.59
CA HIS A 150 -19.79 -4.03 -3.79
C HIS A 150 -20.45 -5.22 -3.12
N SER A 151 -19.75 -5.93 -2.22
CA SER A 151 -20.42 -6.91 -1.36
C SER A 151 -21.11 -6.13 -0.25
N ASP A 152 -22.35 -5.72 -0.55
CA ASP A 152 -23.41 -5.30 0.37
C ASP A 152 -22.92 -4.67 1.69
N LEU A 153 -22.73 -3.35 1.66
CA LEU A 153 -22.88 -2.51 2.86
C LEU A 153 -24.32 -2.62 3.39
#